data_AF-A0A1Z4M1P1-F1
#
_entry.id   AF-A0A1Z4M1P1-F1
#
_cell.length_a   1.000
_cell.length_b   1.000
_cell.length_c   1.000
_cell.angle_alpha   90.00
_cell.angle_beta   90.00
_cell.angle_gamma   90.00
#
_symmetry.space_group_name_H-M   'P 1'
#
loop_
_entity.id
_entity.type
_entity.pdbx_description
1 polymer ?
#
loop_
_entity_poly.entity_id
_entity_poly.type
_entity_poly.pdbx_seq_one_letter_code
_entity_poly.pdbx_strand_id
1 'polypeptide(L)'
;MKFLLSGVIVTLGLFPFTAQAQQQSLNTQVAGMVEALRLAAPNTGSANDGYYSDWQVKPETLKSWSKTCLEEEVSPAEFEKNNQLARQVVSCIVERELKGQLEATNNNETAAVRGTACWWMTGKYKGCDSGFTADYVKKVLDYYQQPKQST
;
A
#
# COMPACT_ATOMS: atom_id res chain seq x y z
N MET A 1 32.71 -3.32 -57.17
CA MET A 1 32.72 -4.64 -56.50
C MET A 1 33.07 -4.45 -55.03
N LYS A 2 32.31 -5.14 -54.16
CA LYS A 2 32.61 -5.53 -52.76
C LYS A 2 32.69 -4.41 -51.70
N PHE A 3 31.52 -4.12 -51.12
CA PHE A 3 31.42 -3.71 -49.71
C PHE A 3 31.77 -4.92 -48.83
N LEU A 4 32.75 -4.79 -47.94
CA LEU A 4 33.08 -5.80 -46.94
C LEU A 4 32.23 -5.59 -45.69
N LEU A 5 31.66 -6.70 -45.23
CA LEU A 5 30.58 -6.81 -44.27
C LEU A 5 31.00 -6.49 -42.83
N SER A 6 30.16 -5.71 -42.17
CA SER A 6 29.98 -5.60 -40.73
C SER A 6 29.77 -6.96 -40.07
N GLY A 7 30.20 -7.11 -38.82
CA GLY A 7 29.76 -8.24 -37.99
C GLY A 7 30.46 -8.36 -36.64
N VAL A 8 30.35 -7.34 -35.77
CA VAL A 8 30.56 -7.57 -34.33
C VAL A 8 29.19 -7.90 -33.74
N ILE A 9 28.89 -9.20 -33.56
CA ILE A 9 27.76 -9.64 -32.76
C ILE A 9 28.17 -9.49 -31.30
N VAL A 10 27.82 -8.35 -30.70
CA VAL A 10 27.86 -8.21 -29.25
C VAL A 10 26.66 -8.99 -28.70
N THR A 11 26.90 -10.21 -28.25
CA THR A 11 25.93 -10.95 -27.43
C THR A 11 25.81 -10.23 -26.08
N LEU A 12 24.84 -9.33 -25.96
CA LEU A 12 24.44 -8.82 -24.65
C LEU A 12 23.85 -9.99 -23.85
N GLY A 13 24.56 -10.41 -22.81
CA GLY A 13 24.05 -11.36 -21.83
C GLY A 13 22.80 -10.79 -21.15
N LEU A 14 21.71 -11.55 -21.20
CA LEU A 14 20.48 -11.28 -20.46
C LEU A 14 20.77 -11.47 -18.96
N PHE A 15 21.11 -10.38 -18.27
CA PHE A 15 21.28 -10.39 -16.82
C PHE A 15 19.91 -10.55 -16.12
N PRO A 16 19.80 -11.40 -15.09
CA PRO A 16 18.59 -11.56 -14.27
C PRO A 16 18.38 -10.36 -13.33
N PHE A 17 17.95 -9.21 -13.87
CA PHE A 17 17.65 -7.99 -13.12
C PHE A 17 16.21 -7.90 -12.59
N THR A 18 15.40 -8.96 -12.70
CA THR A 18 13.95 -8.85 -12.51
C THR A 18 13.51 -8.81 -11.04
N ALA A 19 14.06 -9.68 -10.18
CA ALA A 19 13.56 -9.82 -8.81
C ALA A 19 13.76 -8.58 -7.93
N GLN A 20 14.93 -7.95 -7.98
CA GLN A 20 15.23 -6.76 -7.17
C GLN A 20 14.42 -5.53 -7.63
N ALA A 21 14.22 -5.38 -8.94
CA ALA A 21 13.39 -4.31 -9.49
C ALA A 21 11.91 -4.49 -9.10
N GLN A 22 11.41 -5.72 -9.12
CA GLN A 22 10.04 -6.04 -8.70
C GLN A 22 9.82 -5.77 -7.21
N GLN A 23 10.75 -6.16 -6.34
CA GLN A 23 10.64 -5.87 -4.91
C GLN A 23 10.70 -4.37 -4.64
N GLN A 24 11.58 -3.63 -5.32
CA GLN A 24 11.66 -2.18 -5.18
C GLN A 24 10.38 -1.49 -5.63
N SER A 25 9.76 -1.98 -6.70
CA SER A 25 8.44 -1.52 -7.16
C SER A 25 7.38 -1.75 -6.09
N LEU A 26 7.31 -2.95 -5.51
CA LEU A 26 6.33 -3.26 -4.47
C LEU A 26 6.52 -2.38 -3.23
N ASN A 27 7.75 -2.22 -2.74
CA ASN A 27 8.04 -1.34 -1.60
C ASN A 27 7.57 0.10 -1.86
N THR A 28 7.76 0.58 -3.09
CA THR A 28 7.34 1.92 -3.52
C THR A 28 5.82 2.03 -3.56
N GLN A 29 5.12 1.00 -4.05
CA GLN A 29 3.66 0.93 -4.09
C GLN A 29 3.08 0.86 -2.67
N VAL A 30 3.64 0.04 -1.79
CA VAL A 30 3.25 -0.06 -0.38
C VAL A 30 3.41 1.28 0.32
N ALA A 31 4.56 1.94 0.20
CA ALA A 31 4.79 3.24 0.83
C ALA A 31 3.80 4.30 0.33
N GLY A 32 3.46 4.29 -0.97
CA GLY A 32 2.46 5.18 -1.54
C GLY A 32 1.05 4.90 -1.02
N MET A 33 0.68 3.63 -0.91
CA MET A 33 -0.62 3.20 -0.41
C MET A 33 -0.80 3.54 1.07
N VAL A 34 0.22 3.29 1.89
CA VAL A 34 0.24 3.65 3.31
C VAL A 34 0.00 5.15 3.48
N GLU A 35 0.70 5.99 2.71
CA GLU A 35 0.51 7.44 2.81
C GLU A 35 -0.86 7.90 2.29
N ALA A 36 -1.34 7.31 1.21
CA ALA A 36 -2.67 7.61 0.67
C ALA A 36 -3.79 7.31 1.67
N LEU A 37 -3.68 6.19 2.40
CA LEU A 37 -4.61 5.84 3.48
C LEU A 37 -4.57 6.85 4.62
N ARG A 38 -3.37 7.29 5.02
CA ARG A 38 -3.17 8.31 6.06
C ARG A 38 -3.86 9.63 5.71
N LEU A 39 -3.67 10.11 4.49
CA LEU A 39 -4.26 11.35 3.99
C LEU A 39 -5.78 11.22 3.75
N ALA A 40 -6.24 10.02 3.39
CA ALA A 40 -7.65 9.73 3.18
C ALA A 40 -8.43 9.50 4.47
N ALA A 41 -7.74 9.21 5.59
CA ALA A 41 -8.34 8.89 6.88
C ALA A 41 -9.48 9.87 7.22
N PRO A 42 -10.69 9.37 7.55
CA PRO A 42 -11.80 10.23 7.93
C PRO A 42 -11.45 11.07 9.16
N ASN A 43 -11.65 12.37 9.10
CA ASN A 43 -11.57 13.22 10.29
C ASN A 43 -12.92 13.13 11.01
N THR A 44 -12.95 12.46 12.15
CA THR A 44 -14.16 12.28 12.95
C THR A 44 -14.49 13.49 13.83
N GLY A 45 -13.59 14.47 13.91
CA GLY A 45 -13.81 15.73 14.64
C GLY A 45 -13.94 15.56 16.16
N SER A 46 -13.75 14.35 16.69
CA SER A 46 -13.84 14.04 18.11
C SER A 46 -12.54 13.43 18.61
N ALA A 47 -11.98 14.03 19.66
CA ALA A 47 -10.93 13.37 20.42
C ALA A 47 -11.53 12.09 21.04
N ASN A 48 -10.91 10.93 20.79
CA ASN A 48 -11.30 9.61 21.31
C ASN A 48 -12.57 9.00 20.68
N ASP A 49 -12.66 8.99 19.36
CA ASP A 49 -13.67 8.23 18.61
C ASP A 49 -13.46 6.70 18.62
N GLY A 50 -12.42 6.22 19.33
CA GLY A 50 -12.07 4.81 19.43
C GLY A 50 -11.14 4.32 18.32
N TYR A 51 -10.61 5.21 17.49
CA TYR A 51 -9.58 4.92 16.50
C TYR A 51 -8.23 5.52 16.89
N TYR A 52 -7.16 4.89 16.44
CA TYR A 52 -5.80 5.22 16.87
C TYR A 52 -4.87 5.38 15.66
N SER A 53 -3.85 6.20 15.85
CA SER A 53 -2.89 6.74 14.88
C SER A 53 -3.54 7.59 13.77
N ASP A 54 -2.68 8.20 12.96
CA ASP A 54 -3.08 8.90 11.74
C ASP A 54 -3.88 8.01 10.75
N TRP A 55 -3.76 6.68 10.84
CA TRP A 55 -4.46 5.73 9.98
C TRP A 55 -5.85 5.31 10.47
N GLN A 56 -6.26 5.79 11.65
CA GLN A 56 -7.58 5.53 12.22
C GLN A 56 -7.88 4.03 12.31
N VAL A 57 -7.06 3.28 13.05
CA VAL A 57 -7.19 1.84 13.24
C VAL A 57 -7.86 1.54 14.57
N LYS A 58 -8.79 0.56 14.59
CA LYS A 58 -9.47 0.14 15.82
C LYS A 58 -8.58 -0.76 16.70
N PRO A 59 -8.72 -0.72 18.04
CA PRO A 59 -7.96 -1.58 18.96
C PRO A 59 -8.02 -3.08 18.65
N GLU A 60 -9.20 -3.61 18.35
CA GLU A 60 -9.38 -5.03 18.06
C GLU A 60 -8.65 -5.45 16.78
N THR A 61 -8.62 -4.56 15.79
CA THR A 61 -7.89 -4.74 14.54
C THR A 61 -6.39 -4.68 14.78
N LEU A 62 -5.94 -3.64 15.51
CA LEU A 62 -4.54 -3.44 15.88
C LEU A 62 -3.96 -4.69 16.57
N LYS A 63 -4.68 -5.27 17.53
CA LYS A 63 -4.24 -6.47 18.25
C LYS A 63 -3.91 -7.64 17.32
N SER A 64 -4.76 -7.86 16.30
CA SER A 64 -4.53 -8.93 15.31
C SER A 64 -3.36 -8.60 14.38
N TRP A 65 -3.28 -7.35 13.94
CA TRP A 65 -2.24 -6.89 13.03
C TRP A 65 -0.86 -6.88 13.66
N SER A 66 -0.72 -6.38 14.89
CA SER A 66 0.57 -6.36 15.58
C SER A 66 1.09 -7.78 15.84
N LYS A 67 0.22 -8.73 16.24
CA LYS A 67 0.61 -10.14 16.35
C LYS A 67 1.12 -10.73 15.04
N THR A 68 0.47 -10.37 13.94
CA THR A 68 0.86 -10.89 12.62
C THR A 68 2.18 -10.28 12.14
N CYS A 69 2.39 -9.00 12.41
CA CYS A 69 3.50 -8.24 11.83
C CYS A 69 4.74 -8.12 12.72
N LEU A 70 4.56 -8.22 14.04
CA LEU A 70 5.60 -8.03 15.05
C LEU A 70 5.74 -9.23 15.99
N GLU A 71 4.88 -10.23 15.87
CA GLU A 71 4.80 -11.39 16.79
C GLU A 71 4.42 -11.02 18.24
N GLU A 72 4.00 -9.77 18.48
CA GLU A 72 3.60 -9.25 19.80
C GLU A 72 2.35 -8.36 19.75
N GLU A 73 1.69 -8.19 20.90
CA GLU A 73 0.55 -7.27 21.03
C GLU A 73 1.04 -5.84 21.29
N VAL A 74 0.65 -4.90 20.43
CA VAL A 74 0.89 -3.46 20.64
C VAL A 74 -0.34 -2.83 21.28
N SER A 75 -0.13 -2.01 22.31
CA SER A 75 -1.24 -1.29 22.95
C SER A 75 -1.73 -0.12 22.08
N PRO A 76 -3.03 0.23 22.11
CA PRO A 76 -3.53 1.40 21.38
C PRO A 76 -2.82 2.71 21.74
N ALA A 77 -2.46 2.88 23.03
CA ALA A 77 -1.75 4.07 23.50
C ALA A 77 -0.31 4.17 22.97
N GLU A 78 0.36 3.03 22.78
CA GLU A 78 1.70 3.00 22.18
C GLU A 78 1.63 3.25 20.67
N PHE A 79 0.65 2.64 20.00
CA PHE A 79 0.37 2.83 18.59
C PHE A 79 0.06 4.30 18.25
N GLU A 80 -0.71 4.98 19.10
CA GLU A 80 -1.01 6.42 18.95
C GLU A 80 0.23 7.29 19.07
N LYS A 81 1.10 7.00 20.04
CA LYS A 81 2.25 7.86 20.38
C LYS A 81 3.46 7.64 19.48
N ASN A 82 3.58 6.45 18.90
CA ASN A 82 4.74 6.05 18.11
C ASN A 82 4.36 5.91 16.63
N ASN A 83 4.43 7.02 15.90
CA ASN A 83 4.14 7.06 14.46
C ASN A 83 5.00 6.10 13.62
N GLN A 84 6.25 5.84 14.05
CA GLN A 84 7.11 4.89 13.34
C GLN A 84 6.61 3.45 13.51
N LEU A 85 6.26 3.06 14.74
CA LEU A 85 5.64 1.77 15.03
C LEU A 85 4.31 1.62 14.29
N ALA A 86 3.47 2.67 14.31
CA ALA A 86 2.19 2.65 13.61
C ALA A 86 2.38 2.43 12.11
N ARG A 87 3.28 3.19 11.50
CA ARG A 87 3.62 3.04 10.09
C ARG A 87 4.16 1.64 9.78
N GLN A 88 4.97 1.05 10.66
CA GLN A 88 5.53 -0.29 10.47
C GLN A 88 4.42 -1.36 10.41
N VAL A 89 3.52 -1.37 11.40
CA VAL A 89 2.40 -2.33 11.43
C VAL A 89 1.49 -2.12 10.22
N VAL A 90 1.13 -0.87 9.91
CA VAL A 90 0.27 -0.55 8.76
C VAL A 90 0.93 -0.95 7.45
N SER A 91 2.23 -0.70 7.27
CA SER A 91 2.95 -1.07 6.05
C SER A 91 2.97 -2.57 5.82
N CYS A 92 3.21 -3.36 6.88
CA CYS A 92 3.17 -4.83 6.80
C CYS A 92 1.80 -5.35 6.34
N ILE A 93 0.72 -4.81 6.88
CA ILE A 93 -0.64 -5.20 6.49
C ILE A 93 -0.96 -4.74 5.06
N VAL A 94 -0.62 -3.49 4.73
CA VAL A 94 -0.82 -2.96 3.37
C VAL A 94 -0.03 -3.76 2.34
N GLU A 95 1.20 -4.18 2.64
CA GLU A 95 1.98 -5.05 1.76
C GLU A 95 1.26 -6.37 1.48
N ARG A 96 0.78 -7.05 2.52
CA ARG A 96 0.00 -8.29 2.38
C ARG A 96 -1.21 -8.09 1.47
N GLU A 97 -2.01 -7.08 1.76
CA GLU A 97 -3.27 -6.85 1.06
C GLU A 97 -3.07 -6.35 -0.38
N LEU A 98 -2.13 -5.41 -0.58
CA LEU A 98 -1.84 -4.86 -1.89
C LEU A 98 -1.21 -5.91 -2.80
N LYS A 99 -0.27 -6.71 -2.30
CA LYS A 99 0.31 -7.81 -3.06
C LYS A 99 -0.77 -8.81 -3.51
N GLY A 100 -1.64 -9.24 -2.59
CA GLY A 100 -2.74 -10.13 -2.94
C GLY A 100 -3.70 -9.53 -3.97
N GLN A 101 -3.96 -8.22 -3.91
CA GLN A 101 -4.78 -7.53 -4.91
C GLN A 101 -4.08 -7.35 -6.26
N LEU A 102 -2.77 -7.12 -6.28
CA LEU A 102 -1.99 -7.09 -7.53
C LEU A 102 -2.07 -8.45 -8.23
N GLU A 103 -1.90 -9.55 -7.49
CA GLU A 103 -2.05 -10.91 -8.01
C GLU A 103 -3.48 -11.16 -8.54
N ALA A 104 -4.51 -10.80 -7.77
CA ALA A 104 -5.90 -11.00 -8.15
C ALA A 104 -6.38 -10.14 -9.34
N THR A 105 -5.68 -9.06 -9.65
CA THR A 105 -6.04 -8.11 -10.70
C THR A 105 -5.12 -8.17 -11.93
N ASN A 106 -4.32 -9.23 -12.04
CA ASN A 106 -3.32 -9.40 -13.11
C ASN A 106 -2.34 -8.21 -13.19
N ASN A 107 -1.85 -7.77 -12.02
CA ASN A 107 -0.96 -6.62 -11.84
C ASN A 107 -1.54 -5.27 -12.28
N ASN A 108 -2.87 -5.13 -12.34
CA ASN A 108 -3.50 -3.83 -12.54
C ASN A 108 -3.44 -3.02 -11.24
N GLU A 109 -2.43 -2.17 -11.12
CA GLU A 109 -2.15 -1.38 -9.93
C GLU A 109 -3.34 -0.51 -9.49
N THR A 110 -4.01 0.18 -10.43
CA THR A 110 -5.19 0.99 -10.10
C THR A 110 -6.32 0.13 -9.53
N ALA A 111 -6.58 -1.04 -10.12
CA ALA A 111 -7.58 -1.96 -9.60
C ALA A 111 -7.18 -2.52 -8.23
N ALA A 112 -5.89 -2.81 -8.03
CA ALA A 112 -5.37 -3.31 -6.78
C ALA A 112 -5.49 -2.28 -5.65
N VAL A 113 -5.08 -1.03 -5.90
CA VAL A 113 -5.22 0.09 -4.97
C VAL A 113 -6.68 0.33 -4.59
N ARG A 114 -7.61 0.29 -5.57
CA ARG A 114 -9.06 0.37 -5.29
C ARG A 114 -9.53 -0.75 -4.38
N GLY A 115 -9.14 -1.99 -4.68
CA GLY A 115 -9.51 -3.17 -3.89
C GLY A 115 -8.99 -3.07 -2.46
N THR A 116 -7.71 -2.69 -2.28
CA THR A 116 -7.09 -2.51 -0.97
C THR A 116 -7.72 -1.34 -0.20
N ALA A 117 -8.04 -0.22 -0.85
CA ALA A 117 -8.75 0.90 -0.23
C ALA A 117 -10.16 0.51 0.24
N CYS A 118 -10.88 -0.27 -0.58
CA CYS A 118 -12.20 -0.78 -0.23
C CYS A 118 -12.14 -1.73 0.96
N TRP A 119 -11.13 -2.62 0.98
CA TRP A 119 -10.89 -3.53 2.08
C TRP A 119 -10.53 -2.79 3.36
N TRP A 120 -9.70 -1.75 3.27
CA TRP A 120 -9.33 -0.93 4.42
C TRP A 120 -10.57 -0.35 5.12
N MET A 121 -11.54 0.14 4.33
CA MET A 121 -12.74 0.77 4.87
C MET A 121 -13.81 -0.24 5.34
N THR A 122 -13.90 -1.41 4.71
CA THR A 122 -15.07 -2.30 4.86
C THR A 122 -14.76 -3.74 5.24
N GLY A 123 -13.50 -4.14 5.20
CA GLY A 123 -13.05 -5.54 5.28
C GLY A 123 -13.34 -6.37 4.01
N LYS A 124 -13.84 -5.75 2.92
CA LYS A 124 -14.13 -6.41 1.64
C LYS A 124 -13.43 -5.71 0.49
N TYR A 125 -12.94 -6.46 -0.50
CA TYR A 125 -12.26 -5.88 -1.67
C TYR A 125 -13.20 -5.29 -2.74
N LYS A 126 -14.51 -5.44 -2.59
CA LYS A 126 -15.53 -5.03 -3.57
C LYS A 126 -16.77 -4.47 -2.86
N GLY A 127 -17.58 -3.72 -3.59
CA GLY A 127 -18.82 -3.12 -3.08
C GLY A 127 -18.65 -1.69 -2.55
N CYS A 128 -17.51 -1.05 -2.84
CA CYS A 128 -17.27 0.37 -2.57
C CYS A 128 -17.51 1.22 -3.83
N ASP A 129 -18.65 1.02 -4.48
CA ASP A 129 -19.01 1.65 -5.75
C ASP A 129 -20.07 2.77 -5.59
N SER A 130 -20.60 2.97 -4.38
CA SER A 130 -21.51 4.07 -4.07
C SER A 130 -21.35 4.62 -2.65
N GLY A 131 -21.87 5.83 -2.42
CA GLY A 131 -21.90 6.49 -1.11
C GLY A 131 -20.52 6.78 -0.53
N PHE A 132 -20.46 6.85 0.80
CA PHE A 132 -19.25 7.22 1.53
C PHE A 132 -18.03 6.36 1.21
N THR A 133 -18.22 5.05 0.99
CA THR A 133 -17.10 4.13 0.71
C THR A 133 -16.53 4.35 -0.68
N ALA A 134 -17.35 4.73 -1.67
CA ALA A 134 -16.85 5.12 -2.99
C ALA A 134 -16.08 6.43 -2.95
N ASP A 135 -16.58 7.43 -2.20
CA ASP A 135 -15.89 8.71 -2.02
C ASP A 135 -14.54 8.52 -1.32
N TYR A 136 -14.49 7.66 -0.31
CA TYR A 136 -13.25 7.28 0.36
C TYR A 136 -12.26 6.60 -0.60
N VAL A 137 -12.70 5.58 -1.36
CA VAL A 137 -11.83 4.88 -2.33
C VAL A 137 -11.30 5.83 -3.39
N LYS A 138 -12.14 6.77 -3.87
CA LYS A 138 -11.73 7.82 -4.78
C LYS A 138 -10.64 8.70 -4.16
N LYS A 139 -10.84 9.16 -2.92
CA LYS A 139 -9.86 9.99 -2.21
C LYS A 139 -8.51 9.29 -2.03
N VAL A 140 -8.51 8.00 -1.69
CA VAL A 140 -7.29 7.18 -1.59
C VAL A 140 -6.57 7.11 -2.94
N LEU A 141 -7.29 6.83 -4.02
CA LEU A 141 -6.71 6.80 -5.36
C LEU A 141 -6.08 8.14 -5.74
N ASP A 142 -6.79 9.24 -5.48
CA ASP A 142 -6.32 10.57 -5.80
C ASP A 142 -5.01 10.91 -5.05
N TYR A 143 -4.88 10.52 -3.77
CA TYR A 143 -3.61 10.66 -3.03
C TYR A 143 -2.52 9.71 -3.50
N TYR A 144 -2.87 8.47 -3.83
CA TYR A 144 -1.92 7.47 -4.29
C TYR A 144 -1.24 7.87 -5.61
N GLN A 145 -2.01 8.47 -6.51
CA GLN A 145 -1.56 8.90 -7.84
C GLN A 145 -0.85 10.26 -7.83
N GLN A 146 -0.91 11.01 -6.73
CA GLN A 146 -0.19 12.26 -6.64
C GLN A 146 1.32 12.01 -6.76
N PRO A 147 2.04 12.86 -7.52
CA PRO A 147 3.50 12.79 -7.55
C PRO A 147 4.01 12.85 -6.12
N LYS A 148 4.75 11.82 -5.71
CA LYS A 148 5.37 11.78 -4.39
C LYS A 148 6.29 12.98 -4.28
N GLN A 149 5.83 14.05 -3.61
CA GLN A 149 6.72 15.13 -3.24
C GLN A 149 7.76 14.48 -2.32
N SER A 150 8.99 14.50 -2.79
CA SER A 150 10.15 13.99 -2.07
C SER A 150 10.28 14.85 -0.83
N THR A 151 9.94 14.30 0.33
CA THR A 151 10.39 14.83 1.62
C THR A 151 11.76 14.25 1.95
#